data_AF-A0A179I8W0-F1
#
_entry.id   AF-A0A179I8W0-F1
#
_cell.length_a   1.000
_cell.length_b   1.000
_cell.length_c   1.000
_cell.angle_alpha   90.00
_cell.angle_beta   90.00
_cell.angle_gamma   90.00
#
_symmetry.space_group_name_H-M   'P 1'
#
loop_
_entity.id
_entity.type
_entity.pdbx_description
1 polymer ?
#
loop_
_entity_poly.entity_id
_entity_poly.type
_entity_poly.pdbx_seq_one_letter_code
_entity_poly.pdbx_strand_id
1 'polypeptide(L)'
;MAAAASSSTSTSETTSSKVPLFHNAARHEAADPYAFYDAASARYYAYSTAGADDGWNFAIYSSPDLATWQRQPGGVLKACYDANTTRLEGGQACWARDWLWAPETYHNAATGWFFFFFAGRLREDLTAAHFRYSKFEEPSKIGVAVARSPTGPFQEIAEMPMDYYPFDPDYHDVNLIMDEKQMLPPPTLEQGQTAPKGTYIPAIDPNVFFDEDGKIYLYMSRNAYRNWNWDAALGKYIEESNIIVVELERAWWDDPTASTMPEIAASQRDKHAQDALTVPCSIGSYNGTGAVGRPPRKDGWT
;
A
#
# COMPACT_ATOMS: atom_id res chain seq x y z
N MET A 1 -54.41 30.32 -62.32
CA MET A 1 -53.13 29.73 -61.88
C MET A 1 -53.08 29.82 -60.37
N ALA A 2 -53.17 28.69 -59.68
CA ALA A 2 -53.13 28.60 -58.22
C ALA A 2 -51.66 28.56 -57.77
N ALA A 3 -51.28 29.43 -56.83
CA ALA A 3 -49.98 29.39 -56.18
C ALA A 3 -50.05 28.41 -55.00
N ALA A 4 -49.24 27.36 -55.06
CA ALA A 4 -49.16 26.33 -54.03
C ALA A 4 -48.35 26.84 -52.83
N ALA A 5 -48.91 26.65 -51.63
CA ALA A 5 -48.23 26.87 -50.36
C ALA A 5 -47.16 25.78 -50.16
N SER A 6 -45.91 26.17 -49.94
CA SER A 6 -44.83 25.27 -49.54
C SER A 6 -44.91 25.02 -48.04
N SER A 7 -45.27 23.79 -47.64
CA SER A 7 -45.16 23.32 -46.26
C SER A 7 -43.68 23.09 -45.92
N SER A 8 -43.12 23.93 -45.05
CA SER A 8 -41.80 23.69 -44.45
C SER A 8 -41.94 22.66 -43.34
N THR A 9 -41.63 21.40 -43.65
CA THR A 9 -41.55 20.33 -42.64
C THR A 9 -40.25 20.53 -41.84
N SER A 10 -40.36 20.97 -40.60
CA SER A 10 -39.23 20.99 -39.66
C SER A 10 -38.91 19.55 -39.25
N THR A 11 -37.89 18.96 -39.86
CA THR A 11 -37.30 17.72 -39.36
C THR A 11 -36.57 18.02 -38.06
N SER A 12 -37.12 17.57 -36.94
CA SER A 12 -36.39 17.53 -35.67
C SER A 12 -35.21 16.59 -35.81
N GLU A 13 -33.99 17.11 -35.77
CA GLU A 13 -32.79 16.30 -35.57
C GLU A 13 -32.86 15.71 -34.17
N THR A 14 -33.35 14.48 -34.08
CA THR A 14 -33.17 13.62 -32.92
C THR A 14 -31.67 13.42 -32.75
N THR A 15 -31.07 14.08 -31.77
CA THR A 15 -29.71 13.83 -31.32
C THR A 15 -29.64 12.42 -30.73
N SER A 16 -29.41 11.44 -31.60
CA SER A 16 -29.00 10.10 -31.20
C SER A 16 -27.71 10.25 -30.39
N SER A 17 -27.81 10.15 -29.07
CA SER A 17 -26.66 10.09 -28.19
C SER A 17 -25.89 8.82 -28.54
N LYS A 18 -24.82 8.94 -29.35
CA LYS A 18 -23.90 7.83 -29.57
C LYS A 18 -23.42 7.36 -28.21
N VAL A 19 -23.71 6.11 -27.87
CA VAL A 19 -23.17 5.45 -26.69
C VAL A 19 -21.64 5.55 -26.78
N PRO A 20 -20.94 6.11 -25.79
CA PRO A 20 -19.48 6.15 -25.81
C PRO A 20 -18.95 4.73 -25.90
N LEU A 21 -18.18 4.45 -26.96
CA LEU A 21 -17.49 3.17 -27.10
C LEU A 21 -16.14 3.29 -26.38
N PHE A 22 -16.02 2.70 -25.20
CA PHE A 22 -14.77 2.70 -24.44
C PHE A 22 -13.83 1.64 -25.01
N HIS A 23 -12.60 2.06 -25.35
CA HIS A 23 -11.54 1.16 -25.80
C HIS A 23 -10.44 1.06 -24.74
N ASN A 24 -10.34 -0.08 -24.08
CA ASN A 24 -9.21 -0.40 -23.21
C ASN A 24 -8.02 -0.79 -24.09
N ALA A 25 -7.29 0.20 -24.58
CA ALA A 25 -6.19 -0.01 -25.52
C ALA A 25 -4.85 -0.42 -24.87
N ALA A 26 -4.80 -0.53 -23.52
CA ALA A 26 -3.61 -0.91 -22.74
C ALA A 26 -2.31 -0.22 -23.20
N ARG A 27 -2.39 1.07 -23.54
CA ARG A 27 -1.30 1.81 -24.20
C ARG A 27 -0.16 2.22 -23.29
N HIS A 28 -0.38 2.15 -21.97
CA HIS A 28 0.58 2.57 -20.96
C HIS A 28 0.88 1.39 -20.06
N GLU A 29 2.15 1.23 -19.72
CA GLU A 29 2.57 0.33 -18.65
C GLU A 29 2.05 0.85 -17.32
N ALA A 30 1.21 0.09 -16.65
CA ALA A 30 0.74 0.45 -15.33
C ALA A 30 0.47 -0.81 -14.50
N ALA A 31 0.67 -0.69 -13.20
CA ALA A 31 0.34 -1.69 -12.20
C ALA A 31 -0.22 -0.97 -10.98
N ASP A 32 -1.17 -1.60 -10.32
CA ASP A 32 -1.83 -1.10 -9.10
C ASP A 32 -2.35 0.34 -9.23
N PRO A 33 -3.17 0.65 -10.25
CA PRO A 33 -3.56 2.02 -10.52
C PRO A 33 -4.55 2.56 -9.48
N TYR A 34 -4.22 3.70 -8.88
CA TYR A 34 -5.19 4.51 -8.13
C TYR A 34 -5.58 5.73 -8.95
N ALA A 35 -6.87 5.93 -9.17
CA ALA A 35 -7.37 7.04 -9.97
C ALA A 35 -8.35 7.93 -9.20
N PHE A 36 -8.21 9.25 -9.36
CA PHE A 36 -9.15 10.22 -8.80
C PHE A 36 -9.41 11.38 -9.77
N TYR A 37 -10.49 12.12 -9.53
CA TYR A 37 -10.80 13.34 -10.28
C TYR A 37 -10.39 14.58 -9.47
N ASP A 38 -9.59 15.45 -10.08
CA ASP A 38 -9.25 16.76 -9.54
C ASP A 38 -10.12 17.85 -10.16
N ALA A 39 -10.98 18.45 -9.35
CA ALA A 39 -11.89 19.50 -9.80
C ALA A 39 -11.16 20.80 -10.19
N ALA A 40 -10.00 21.08 -9.60
CA ALA A 40 -9.27 22.33 -9.86
C ALA A 40 -8.68 22.37 -11.27
N SER A 41 -8.11 21.25 -11.74
CA SER A 41 -7.62 21.10 -13.10
C SER A 41 -8.67 20.57 -14.08
N ALA A 42 -9.82 20.10 -13.59
CA ALA A 42 -10.84 19.39 -14.35
C ALA A 42 -10.30 18.16 -15.09
N ARG A 43 -9.45 17.37 -14.42
CA ARG A 43 -8.79 16.18 -14.97
C ARG A 43 -8.88 15.01 -14.01
N TYR A 44 -8.81 13.82 -14.58
CA TYR A 44 -8.52 12.60 -13.85
C TYR A 44 -7.01 12.42 -13.77
N TYR A 45 -6.54 11.94 -12.63
CA TYR A 45 -5.17 11.50 -12.41
C TYR A 45 -5.16 10.03 -12.04
N ALA A 46 -4.12 9.31 -12.47
CA ALA A 46 -3.86 7.95 -12.02
C ALA A 46 -2.39 7.79 -11.63
N TYR A 47 -2.14 7.13 -10.51
CA TYR A 47 -0.80 6.81 -10.00
C TYR A 47 -0.61 5.32 -10.11
N SER A 48 0.61 4.89 -10.42
CA SER A 48 0.89 3.50 -10.74
C SER A 48 2.27 3.10 -10.25
N THR A 49 2.38 1.86 -9.78
CA THR A 49 3.64 1.16 -9.47
C THR A 49 4.61 1.19 -10.65
N ALA A 50 4.11 1.03 -11.87
CA ALA A 50 4.93 0.88 -13.07
C ALA A 50 4.72 2.03 -14.07
N GLY A 51 5.69 2.16 -15.00
CA GLY A 51 5.65 3.08 -16.12
C GLY A 51 6.20 4.49 -15.86
N ALA A 52 6.91 4.71 -14.75
CA ALA A 52 7.56 5.99 -14.47
C ALA A 52 8.76 6.22 -15.41
N ASP A 53 9.19 7.47 -15.57
CA ASP A 53 10.46 7.72 -16.27
C ASP A 53 11.65 7.21 -15.43
N ASP A 54 12.77 6.89 -16.07
CA ASP A 54 13.99 6.40 -15.41
C ASP A 54 14.40 7.31 -14.22
N GLY A 55 14.69 6.67 -13.07
CA GLY A 55 15.06 7.38 -11.84
C GLY A 55 13.88 7.83 -10.97
N TRP A 56 12.65 7.40 -11.29
CA TRP A 56 11.45 7.62 -10.47
C TRP A 56 10.78 6.30 -10.08
N ASN A 57 10.09 6.31 -8.94
CA ASN A 57 9.51 5.10 -8.37
C ASN A 57 8.07 4.83 -8.87
N PHE A 58 7.25 5.86 -9.06
CA PHE A 58 5.84 5.69 -9.44
C PHE A 58 5.46 6.60 -10.60
N ALA A 59 4.65 6.11 -11.52
CA ALA A 59 4.17 6.88 -12.67
C ALA A 59 2.98 7.76 -12.28
N ILE A 60 2.82 8.86 -13.00
CA ILE A 60 1.61 9.69 -12.96
C ILE A 60 1.03 9.76 -14.37
N TYR A 61 -0.26 9.55 -14.49
CA TYR A 61 -1.03 9.70 -15.71
C TYR A 61 -2.11 10.75 -15.49
N SER A 62 -2.50 11.48 -16.54
CA SER A 62 -3.68 12.32 -16.50
C SER A 62 -4.57 12.11 -17.71
N SER A 63 -5.87 12.32 -17.52
CA SER A 63 -6.88 12.17 -18.55
C SER A 63 -7.96 13.24 -18.43
N PRO A 64 -8.46 13.81 -19.54
CA PRO A 64 -9.63 14.68 -19.51
C PRO A 64 -10.96 13.92 -19.47
N ASP A 65 -10.98 12.62 -19.78
CA ASP A 65 -12.21 11.90 -20.18
C ASP A 65 -12.25 10.41 -19.77
N LEU A 66 -11.29 9.93 -18.96
CA LEU A 66 -11.07 8.52 -18.57
C LEU A 66 -10.71 7.55 -19.71
N ALA A 67 -10.65 8.03 -20.95
CA ALA A 67 -10.34 7.21 -22.13
C ALA A 67 -8.97 7.55 -22.73
N THR A 68 -8.65 8.85 -22.78
CA THR A 68 -7.43 9.40 -23.33
C THR A 68 -6.47 9.68 -22.19
N TRP A 69 -5.44 8.85 -22.04
CA TRP A 69 -4.45 8.98 -20.97
C TRP A 69 -3.12 9.50 -21.50
N GLN A 70 -2.53 10.45 -20.77
CA GLN A 70 -1.20 10.98 -21.01
C GLN A 70 -0.31 10.74 -19.81
N ARG A 71 0.82 10.05 -20.02
CA ARG A 71 1.89 9.94 -19.02
C ARG A 71 2.48 11.31 -18.72
N GLN A 72 2.63 11.64 -17.45
CA GLN A 72 3.33 12.85 -17.00
C GLN A 72 4.84 12.59 -16.95
N PRO A 73 5.68 13.57 -17.32
CA PRO A 73 7.13 13.44 -17.18
C PRO A 73 7.56 13.22 -15.72
N GLY A 74 8.58 12.40 -15.52
CA GLY A 74 9.09 12.04 -14.20
C GLY A 74 8.22 11.00 -13.49
N GLY A 75 7.84 11.31 -12.24
CA GLY A 75 7.03 10.42 -11.41
C GLY A 75 6.84 10.95 -9.98
N VAL A 76 6.37 10.08 -9.10
CA VAL A 76 6.37 10.31 -7.65
C VAL A 76 7.60 9.63 -7.06
N LEU A 77 8.31 10.37 -6.22
CA LEU A 77 9.55 10.00 -5.53
C LEU A 77 10.70 9.59 -6.48
N LYS A 78 11.82 10.29 -6.36
CA LYS A 78 13.05 9.90 -7.06
C LYS A 78 13.57 8.59 -6.46
N ALA A 79 13.99 7.67 -7.30
CA ALA A 79 14.58 6.41 -6.88
C ALA A 79 15.78 6.66 -5.95
N CYS A 80 15.84 5.93 -4.83
CA CYS A 80 16.96 6.06 -3.91
C CYS A 80 18.22 5.34 -4.42
N TYR A 81 18.04 4.27 -5.18
CA TYR A 81 19.12 3.41 -5.65
C TYR A 81 18.98 3.15 -7.15
N ASP A 82 20.10 3.04 -7.85
CA ASP A 82 20.12 2.53 -9.22
C ASP A 82 20.09 0.99 -9.26
N ALA A 83 20.09 0.44 -10.48
CA ALA A 83 20.11 -1.02 -10.70
C ALA A 83 21.35 -1.72 -10.11
N ASN A 84 22.43 -0.99 -9.82
CA ASN A 84 23.64 -1.51 -9.18
C ASN A 84 23.66 -1.25 -7.67
N THR A 85 22.53 -0.86 -7.08
CA THR A 85 22.37 -0.50 -5.65
C THR A 85 23.19 0.71 -5.20
N THR A 86 23.61 1.57 -6.14
CA THR A 86 24.30 2.82 -5.81
C THR A 86 23.29 3.88 -5.40
N ARG A 87 23.51 4.53 -4.26
CA ARG A 87 22.63 5.60 -3.77
C ARG A 87 22.67 6.80 -4.71
N LEU A 88 21.49 7.27 -5.12
CA LEU A 88 21.30 8.42 -5.99
C LEU A 88 21.13 9.70 -5.16
N GLU A 89 21.67 10.81 -5.67
CA GLU A 89 21.52 12.12 -5.04
C GLU A 89 20.06 12.59 -5.08
N GLY A 90 19.53 13.01 -3.94
CA GLY A 90 18.14 13.45 -3.82
C GLY A 90 17.12 12.30 -3.95
N GLY A 91 17.57 11.06 -3.82
CA GLY A 91 16.72 9.88 -3.76
C GLY A 91 15.82 9.87 -2.52
N GLN A 92 14.61 9.33 -2.69
CA GLN A 92 13.55 9.26 -1.68
C GLN A 92 13.13 7.81 -1.45
N ALA A 93 12.44 7.54 -0.34
CA ALA A 93 12.08 6.22 0.16
C ALA A 93 13.30 5.32 0.40
N CYS A 94 14.43 5.90 0.83
CA CYS A 94 15.69 5.20 1.05
C CYS A 94 15.66 4.16 2.19
N TRP A 95 14.60 4.14 2.99
CA TRP A 95 14.32 3.10 3.98
C TRP A 95 13.80 1.81 3.33
N ALA A 96 13.26 1.89 2.12
CA ALA A 96 12.87 0.75 1.30
C ALA A 96 14.06 0.29 0.44
N ARG A 97 14.24 -1.02 0.35
CA ARG A 97 15.19 -1.66 -0.57
C ARG A 97 14.63 -1.68 -2.00
N ASP A 98 13.38 -2.11 -2.12
CA ASP A 98 12.66 -2.36 -3.36
C ASP A 98 11.16 -2.57 -3.06
N TRP A 99 10.41 -3.07 -4.05
CA TRP A 99 8.97 -3.38 -3.93
C TRP A 99 8.14 -2.16 -3.52
N LEU A 100 8.41 -1.06 -4.22
CA LEU A 100 7.66 0.18 -4.11
C LEU A 100 6.36 0.04 -4.90
N TRP A 101 5.26 -0.26 -4.21
CA TRP A 101 4.03 -0.78 -4.84
C TRP A 101 2.75 -0.06 -4.39
N ALA A 102 1.71 -0.26 -5.19
CA ALA A 102 0.31 0.05 -4.92
C ALA A 102 0.08 1.44 -4.32
N PRO A 103 0.40 2.50 -5.09
CA PRO A 103 0.25 3.85 -4.59
C PRO A 103 -1.21 4.29 -4.54
N GLU A 104 -1.58 5.04 -3.51
CA GLU A 104 -2.86 5.74 -3.45
C GLU A 104 -2.67 7.22 -3.07
N THR A 105 -3.54 8.11 -3.57
CA THR A 105 -3.37 9.56 -3.39
C THR A 105 -4.65 10.27 -2.99
N TYR A 106 -4.60 11.02 -1.89
CA TYR A 106 -5.76 11.67 -1.29
C TYR A 106 -5.60 13.17 -1.25
N HIS A 107 -6.53 13.91 -1.85
CA HIS A 107 -6.53 15.37 -1.81
C HIS A 107 -7.34 15.89 -0.62
N ASN A 108 -6.70 16.64 0.27
CA ASN A 108 -7.39 17.41 1.30
C ASN A 108 -7.74 18.80 0.75
N ALA A 109 -9.01 19.02 0.40
CA ALA A 109 -9.47 20.30 -0.12
C ALA A 109 -9.37 21.46 0.90
N ALA A 110 -9.39 21.17 2.20
CA ALA A 110 -9.30 22.21 3.24
C ALA A 110 -7.87 22.76 3.39
N THR A 111 -6.86 21.89 3.27
CA THR A 111 -5.45 22.28 3.41
C THR A 111 -4.74 22.47 2.07
N GLY A 112 -5.31 21.94 0.97
CA GLY A 112 -4.75 21.95 -0.38
C GLY A 112 -3.55 21.03 -0.55
N TRP A 113 -3.43 19.98 0.28
CA TRP A 113 -2.36 19.00 0.20
C TRP A 113 -2.85 17.68 -0.39
N PHE A 114 -2.00 17.07 -1.21
CA PHE A 114 -2.14 15.69 -1.67
C PHE A 114 -1.27 14.81 -0.80
N PHE A 115 -1.83 13.73 -0.27
CA PHE A 115 -1.13 12.70 0.50
C PHE A 115 -1.02 11.43 -0.32
N PHE A 116 0.21 10.95 -0.51
CA PHE A 116 0.57 9.80 -1.33
C PHE A 116 1.05 8.67 -0.43
N PHE A 117 0.27 7.60 -0.34
CA PHE A 117 0.59 6.39 0.40
C PHE A 117 1.13 5.33 -0.55
N PHE A 118 2.13 4.56 -0.11
CA PHE A 118 2.72 3.48 -0.91
C PHE A 118 3.30 2.40 -0.01
N ALA A 119 3.41 1.17 -0.53
CA ALA A 119 4.15 0.10 0.13
C ALA A 119 5.63 0.10 -0.27
N GLY A 120 6.52 -0.35 0.61
CA GLY A 120 7.94 -0.55 0.32
C GLY A 120 8.52 -1.67 1.17
N ARG A 121 9.31 -2.57 0.58
CA ARG A 121 10.02 -3.62 1.32
C ARG A 121 11.22 -3.02 2.04
N LEU A 122 11.28 -3.20 3.37
CA LEU A 122 12.38 -2.67 4.18
C LEU A 122 13.75 -3.17 3.72
N ARG A 123 14.76 -2.32 3.92
CA ARG A 123 16.16 -2.77 3.90
C ARG A 123 16.44 -3.80 5.00
N GLU A 124 17.38 -4.70 4.71
CA GLU A 124 17.73 -5.81 5.59
C GLU A 124 18.21 -5.37 6.99
N ASP A 125 18.88 -4.22 7.09
CA ASP A 125 19.37 -3.66 8.34
C ASP A 125 18.25 -3.17 9.27
N LEU A 126 17.06 -2.90 8.72
CA LEU A 126 15.89 -2.42 9.46
C LEU A 126 14.95 -3.57 9.85
N THR A 127 14.98 -4.69 9.12
CA THR A 127 14.01 -5.78 9.22
C THR A 127 13.79 -6.28 10.66
N ALA A 128 14.86 -6.60 11.39
CA ALA A 128 14.74 -7.17 12.74
C ALA A 128 14.09 -6.20 13.75
N ALA A 129 14.28 -4.89 13.57
CA ALA A 129 13.70 -3.86 14.43
C ALA A 129 12.20 -3.64 14.16
N HIS A 130 11.67 -4.13 13.04
CA HIS A 130 10.24 -4.01 12.71
C HIS A 130 9.49 -5.34 12.76
N PHE A 131 10.15 -6.45 12.40
CA PHE A 131 9.53 -7.76 12.23
C PHE A 131 10.15 -8.85 13.09
N ARG A 132 10.93 -8.47 14.12
CA ARG A 132 11.63 -9.35 15.07
C ARG A 132 12.76 -10.19 14.47
N TYR A 133 12.68 -10.65 13.24
CA TYR A 133 13.66 -11.55 12.63
C TYR A 133 14.35 -10.87 11.44
N SER A 134 15.67 -10.83 11.39
CA SER A 134 16.40 -10.14 10.31
C SER A 134 16.19 -10.77 8.93
N LYS A 135 15.81 -12.05 8.89
CA LYS A 135 15.50 -12.79 7.66
C LYS A 135 13.99 -12.94 7.42
N PHE A 136 13.17 -12.07 8.00
CA PHE A 136 11.77 -11.95 7.58
C PHE A 136 11.74 -11.66 6.07
N GLU A 137 11.09 -12.51 5.26
CA GLU A 137 11.31 -12.53 3.80
C GLU A 137 10.65 -11.36 3.06
N GLU A 138 9.48 -10.91 3.53
CA GLU A 138 8.74 -9.81 2.90
C GLU A 138 8.36 -8.72 3.91
N PRO A 139 9.35 -8.00 4.47
CA PRO A 139 9.13 -7.02 5.51
C PRO A 139 8.63 -5.69 4.92
N SER A 140 7.44 -5.70 4.31
CA SER A 140 6.85 -4.51 3.69
C SER A 140 6.20 -3.59 4.71
N LYS A 141 6.33 -2.29 4.48
CA LYS A 141 5.82 -1.20 5.31
C LYS A 141 5.18 -0.13 4.43
N ILE A 142 4.35 0.73 5.02
CA ILE A 142 3.71 1.84 4.31
C ILE A 142 4.49 3.13 4.51
N GLY A 143 4.79 3.85 3.42
CA GLY A 143 5.35 5.19 3.40
C GLY A 143 4.34 6.25 3.02
N VAL A 144 4.66 7.51 3.34
CA VAL A 144 3.78 8.66 3.05
C VAL A 144 4.59 9.84 2.52
N ALA A 145 4.13 10.41 1.42
CA ALA A 145 4.67 11.62 0.82
C ALA A 145 3.55 12.63 0.54
N VAL A 146 3.92 13.90 0.35
CA VAL A 146 2.96 15.00 0.17
C VAL A 146 3.34 15.92 -0.98
N ALA A 147 2.34 16.54 -1.59
CA ALA A 147 2.52 17.54 -2.65
C ALA A 147 1.43 18.62 -2.64
N ARG A 148 1.74 19.78 -3.22
CA ARG A 148 0.78 20.87 -3.46
C ARG A 148 0.03 20.77 -4.80
N SER A 149 0.36 19.77 -5.61
CA SER A 149 -0.20 19.56 -6.95
C SER A 149 -0.32 18.06 -7.19
N PRO A 150 -1.33 17.61 -7.96
CA PRO A 150 -1.45 16.19 -8.31
C PRO A 150 -0.22 15.67 -9.07
N THR A 151 0.54 16.52 -9.76
CA THR A 151 1.76 16.10 -10.47
C THR A 151 3.04 16.32 -9.66
N GLY A 152 2.94 16.63 -8.36
CA GLY A 152 4.10 16.90 -7.52
C GLY A 152 4.69 18.32 -7.67
N PRO A 153 5.94 18.54 -7.23
CA PRO A 153 6.85 17.53 -6.68
C PRO A 153 6.31 16.94 -5.37
N PHE A 154 6.42 15.63 -5.23
CA PHE A 154 6.13 14.92 -3.98
C PHE A 154 7.40 14.84 -3.13
N GLN A 155 7.20 15.02 -1.82
CA GLN A 155 8.24 14.89 -0.81
C GLN A 155 7.75 14.02 0.33
N GLU A 156 8.57 13.07 0.79
CA GLU A 156 8.28 12.30 2.01
C GLU A 156 8.04 13.23 3.20
N ILE A 157 7.04 12.91 4.04
CA ILE A 157 6.85 13.63 5.31
C ILE A 157 8.07 13.39 6.22
N ALA A 158 8.58 12.16 6.22
CA ALA A 158 9.81 11.75 6.89
C ALA A 158 10.50 10.63 6.09
N GLU A 159 11.83 10.52 6.18
CA GLU A 159 12.63 9.47 5.51
C GLU A 159 12.50 8.09 6.21
N MET A 160 11.27 7.69 6.57
CA MET A 160 10.95 6.44 7.25
C MET A 160 9.50 6.02 6.97
N PRO A 161 9.16 4.72 7.10
CA PRO A 161 7.77 4.30 6.99
C PRO A 161 6.92 4.79 8.16
N MET A 162 5.60 4.67 8.02
CA MET A 162 4.64 4.86 9.10
C MET A 162 5.03 4.02 10.32
N ASP A 163 4.86 4.65 11.47
CA ASP A 163 5.12 4.05 12.76
C ASP A 163 3.94 3.16 13.16
N TYR A 164 3.85 1.98 12.54
CA TYR A 164 2.83 0.97 12.81
C TYR A 164 3.45 -0.44 12.87
N TYR A 165 3.18 -1.18 13.95
CA TYR A 165 3.72 -2.51 14.22
C TYR A 165 2.59 -3.51 14.49
N PRO A 166 1.76 -3.83 13.49
CA PRO A 166 0.68 -4.79 13.66
C PRO A 166 1.23 -6.13 14.10
N PHE A 167 0.64 -6.69 15.15
CA PHE A 167 1.07 -7.94 15.76
C PHE A 167 -0.13 -8.85 15.96
N ASP A 168 -0.03 -10.10 15.49
CA ASP A 168 -1.01 -11.15 15.76
C ASP A 168 -0.47 -12.03 16.89
N PRO A 169 -1.01 -11.97 18.13
CA PRO A 169 -0.57 -12.79 19.24
C PRO A 169 -1.04 -14.25 19.14
N ASP A 170 -2.02 -14.56 18.31
CA ASP A 170 -2.66 -15.87 18.23
C ASP A 170 -2.19 -16.73 17.07
N TYR A 171 -1.59 -16.12 16.04
CA TYR A 171 -1.01 -16.82 14.91
C TYR A 171 0.11 -17.77 15.35
N HIS A 172 -0.07 -19.06 15.04
CA HIS A 172 1.00 -20.06 15.12
C HIS A 172 1.96 -19.82 13.97
N ASP A 173 3.10 -19.20 14.26
CA ASP A 173 4.07 -18.88 13.22
C ASP A 173 4.78 -20.15 12.78
N VAL A 174 4.24 -20.89 11.81
CA VAL A 174 4.81 -22.18 11.42
C VAL A 174 6.14 -22.06 10.69
N ASN A 175 6.48 -20.88 10.14
CA ASN A 175 7.76 -20.62 9.47
C ASN A 175 8.95 -20.99 10.35
N LEU A 176 8.74 -20.76 11.63
CA LEU A 176 9.61 -21.13 12.72
C LEU A 176 9.92 -22.63 12.70
N ILE A 177 8.94 -23.54 12.71
CA ILE A 177 9.18 -24.99 12.76
C ILE A 177 9.31 -25.68 11.39
N MET A 178 9.31 -24.92 10.30
CA MET A 178 9.49 -25.47 8.94
C MET A 178 10.89 -26.06 8.74
N ASP A 179 11.03 -26.84 7.65
CA ASP A 179 12.30 -27.47 7.30
C ASP A 179 13.45 -26.46 7.06
N GLU A 180 14.68 -26.96 6.94
CA GLU A 180 15.87 -26.10 6.78
C GLU A 180 15.85 -25.20 5.54
N LYS A 181 14.99 -25.53 4.57
CA LYS A 181 14.82 -24.74 3.35
C LYS A 181 13.67 -23.74 3.49
N GLN A 182 12.86 -23.88 4.55
CA GLN A 182 11.61 -23.17 4.79
C GLN A 182 10.68 -23.17 3.56
N MET A 183 10.61 -24.32 2.87
CA MET A 183 9.86 -24.44 1.61
C MET A 183 8.47 -25.07 1.79
N LEU A 184 8.28 -25.86 2.86
CA LEU A 184 7.02 -26.58 3.08
C LEU A 184 6.55 -26.40 4.53
N PRO A 185 5.28 -26.02 4.73
CA PRO A 185 4.68 -25.97 6.06
C PRO A 185 4.54 -27.39 6.64
N PRO A 186 4.31 -27.52 7.96
CA PRO A 186 4.03 -28.80 8.58
C PRO A 186 2.88 -29.55 7.88
N PRO A 187 2.95 -30.88 7.70
CA PRO A 187 1.93 -31.66 7.00
C PRO A 187 0.59 -31.78 7.74
N THR A 188 0.53 -31.49 9.04
CA THR A 188 -0.71 -31.58 9.83
C THR A 188 -0.92 -30.36 10.72
N LEU A 189 -2.17 -30.08 11.06
CA LEU A 189 -2.55 -29.00 11.97
C LEU A 189 -1.90 -29.17 13.35
N GLU A 190 -1.89 -30.39 13.88
CA GLU A 190 -1.33 -30.69 15.20
C GLU A 190 0.16 -30.35 15.25
N GLN A 191 0.89 -30.62 14.17
CA GLN A 191 2.31 -30.24 14.08
C GLN A 191 2.48 -28.73 14.00
N GLY A 192 1.67 -28.05 13.18
CA GLY A 192 1.74 -26.59 13.08
C GLY A 192 1.35 -25.86 14.37
N GLN A 193 0.43 -26.40 15.15
CA GLN A 193 0.05 -25.87 16.47
C GLN A 193 1.16 -25.97 17.53
N THR A 194 2.22 -26.74 17.27
CA THR A 194 3.43 -26.74 18.12
C THR A 194 4.30 -25.49 17.91
N ALA A 195 4.09 -24.75 16.81
CA ALA A 195 4.87 -23.57 16.53
C ALA A 195 4.60 -22.45 17.55
N PRO A 196 5.63 -21.65 17.90
CA PRO A 196 5.44 -20.50 18.77
C PRO A 196 4.35 -19.57 18.22
N LYS A 197 3.50 -19.08 19.11
CA LYS A 197 2.53 -18.05 18.76
C LYS A 197 3.18 -16.67 18.68
N GLY A 198 2.62 -15.82 17.84
CA GLY A 198 2.94 -14.40 17.82
C GLY A 198 3.82 -13.96 16.65
N THR A 199 3.26 -13.25 15.68
CA THR A 199 4.02 -12.73 14.53
C THR A 199 3.69 -11.26 14.21
N TYR A 200 4.66 -10.55 13.64
CA TYR A 200 4.44 -9.19 13.13
C TYR A 200 3.93 -9.26 11.69
N ILE A 201 3.03 -8.36 11.33
CA ILE A 201 2.33 -8.42 10.05
C ILE A 201 2.92 -7.42 9.05
N PRO A 202 3.42 -7.86 7.88
CA PRO A 202 3.87 -6.96 6.83
C PRO A 202 2.67 -6.31 6.14
N ALA A 203 2.85 -5.08 5.68
CA ALA A 203 1.79 -4.25 5.12
C ALA A 203 2.10 -3.86 3.67
N ILE A 204 1.17 -4.17 2.76
CA ILE A 204 1.14 -3.72 1.37
C ILE A 204 -0.25 -3.17 1.02
N ASP A 205 -0.39 -2.64 -0.19
CA ASP A 205 -1.66 -2.18 -0.77
C ASP A 205 -2.46 -1.26 0.17
N PRO A 206 -1.89 -0.11 0.57
CA PRO A 206 -2.56 0.80 1.48
C PRO A 206 -3.82 1.40 0.84
N ASN A 207 -4.90 1.48 1.62
CA ASN A 207 -6.11 2.19 1.24
C ASN A 207 -6.66 3.02 2.40
N VAL A 208 -6.87 4.32 2.20
CA VAL A 208 -7.32 5.24 3.24
C VAL A 208 -8.79 5.59 3.04
N PHE A 209 -9.61 5.20 4.01
CA PHE A 209 -11.03 5.49 4.04
C PHE A 209 -11.32 6.64 5.01
N PHE A 210 -12.08 7.63 4.56
CA PHE A 210 -12.54 8.76 5.35
C PHE A 210 -14.03 8.57 5.61
N ASP A 211 -14.39 8.30 6.86
CA ASP A 211 -15.77 8.03 7.25
C ASP A 211 -16.56 9.32 7.50
N GLU A 212 -17.89 9.22 7.45
CA GLU A 212 -18.80 10.36 7.62
C GLU A 212 -18.75 10.95 9.03
N ASP A 213 -18.34 10.15 10.03
CA ASP A 213 -18.15 10.60 11.42
C ASP A 213 -16.82 11.33 11.65
N GLY A 214 -16.00 11.47 10.60
CA GLY A 214 -14.70 12.14 10.63
C GLY A 214 -13.53 11.27 11.05
N LYS A 215 -13.75 9.97 11.30
CA LYS A 215 -12.67 9.00 11.48
C LYS A 215 -12.00 8.65 10.18
N ILE A 216 -10.75 8.25 10.28
CA ILE A 216 -9.92 7.88 9.15
C ILE A 216 -9.39 6.48 9.41
N TYR A 217 -9.52 5.59 8.42
CA TYR A 217 -9.09 4.20 8.53
C TYR A 217 -8.08 3.90 7.44
N LEU A 218 -7.01 3.20 7.82
CA LEU A 218 -6.06 2.61 6.89
C LEU A 218 -6.37 1.12 6.77
N TYR A 219 -6.83 0.72 5.60
CA TYR A 219 -6.87 -0.65 5.13
C TYR A 219 -5.52 -1.00 4.52
N MET A 220 -5.09 -2.25 4.69
CA MET A 220 -3.91 -2.80 4.05
C MET A 220 -4.07 -4.29 3.83
N SER A 221 -3.35 -4.82 2.86
CA SER A 221 -3.21 -6.26 2.67
C SER A 221 -1.98 -6.76 3.43
N ARG A 222 -2.13 -7.90 4.11
CA ARG A 222 -1.01 -8.71 4.58
C ARG A 222 -0.37 -9.43 3.39
N ASN A 223 0.95 -9.41 3.29
CA ASN A 223 1.66 -10.24 2.30
C ASN A 223 1.25 -11.71 2.45
N ALA A 224 0.85 -12.33 1.32
CA ALA A 224 0.37 -13.71 1.34
C ALA A 224 1.50 -14.71 1.58
N TYR A 225 2.69 -14.40 1.06
CA TYR A 225 3.82 -15.30 1.12
C TYR A 225 4.24 -15.52 2.58
N ARG A 226 4.39 -16.79 2.95
CA ARG A 226 4.65 -17.24 4.33
C ARG A 226 3.59 -16.88 5.37
N ASN A 227 2.41 -16.45 4.94
CA ASN A 227 1.20 -16.42 5.77
C ASN A 227 0.44 -17.75 5.63
N TRP A 228 0.95 -18.76 6.32
CA TRP A 228 0.43 -20.12 6.32
C TRP A 228 -0.77 -20.28 7.27
N ASN A 229 -1.93 -20.56 6.69
CA ASN A 229 -3.16 -20.83 7.42
C ASN A 229 -3.65 -22.26 7.13
N TRP A 230 -4.15 -22.95 8.14
CA TRP A 230 -4.66 -24.31 7.96
C TRP A 230 -6.05 -24.26 7.32
N ASP A 231 -6.19 -24.81 6.13
CA ASP A 231 -7.48 -25.01 5.49
C ASP A 231 -8.03 -26.39 5.88
N ALA A 232 -9.11 -26.39 6.67
CA ALA A 232 -9.74 -27.62 7.15
C ALA A 232 -10.43 -28.43 6.04
N ALA A 233 -10.89 -27.77 4.96
CA ALA A 233 -11.53 -28.46 3.85
C ALA A 233 -10.52 -29.15 2.94
N LEU A 234 -9.34 -28.54 2.74
CA LEU A 234 -8.24 -29.10 1.97
C LEU A 234 -7.34 -30.01 2.80
N GLY A 235 -7.42 -29.93 4.14
CA GLY A 235 -6.60 -30.72 5.06
C GLY A 235 -5.12 -30.41 4.96
N LYS A 236 -4.76 -29.14 4.71
CA LYS A 236 -3.37 -28.68 4.56
C LYS A 236 -3.22 -27.20 4.86
N TYR A 237 -1.99 -26.75 5.08
CA TYR A 237 -1.66 -25.33 5.08
C TYR A 237 -1.72 -24.74 3.66
N ILE A 238 -2.25 -23.53 3.57
CA ILE A 238 -2.29 -22.69 2.38
C ILE A 238 -1.70 -21.31 2.71
N GLU A 239 -1.13 -20.65 1.70
CA GLU A 239 -0.80 -19.23 1.80
C GLU A 239 -2.03 -18.40 1.47
N GLU A 240 -2.33 -17.40 2.30
CA GLU A 240 -3.44 -16.48 2.08
C GLU A 240 -3.04 -15.04 2.41
N SER A 241 -3.73 -14.07 1.81
CA SER A 241 -3.65 -12.67 2.23
C SER A 241 -4.86 -12.34 3.13
N ASN A 242 -4.66 -11.41 4.06
CA ASN A 242 -5.74 -10.88 4.90
C ASN A 242 -5.83 -9.37 4.69
N ILE A 243 -7.06 -8.84 4.71
CA ILE A 243 -7.28 -7.40 4.81
C ILE A 243 -7.28 -7.03 6.28
N ILE A 244 -6.51 -6.01 6.61
CA ILE A 244 -6.29 -5.51 7.97
C ILE A 244 -6.69 -4.06 7.99
N VAL A 245 -7.45 -3.65 9.01
CA VAL A 245 -7.82 -2.24 9.19
C VAL A 245 -7.32 -1.70 10.53
N VAL A 246 -6.92 -0.42 10.51
CA VAL A 246 -6.53 0.34 11.70
C VAL A 246 -7.10 1.76 11.60
N GLU A 247 -7.52 2.32 12.72
CA GLU A 247 -7.92 3.73 12.79
C GLU A 247 -6.64 4.59 12.83
N LEU A 248 -6.63 5.68 12.05
CA LEU A 248 -5.57 6.67 12.06
C LEU A 248 -6.00 7.88 12.89
N GLU A 249 -5.06 8.45 13.63
CA GLU A 249 -5.26 9.75 14.28
C GLU A 249 -5.54 10.83 13.24
N ARG A 250 -6.39 11.80 13.56
CA ARG A 250 -6.82 12.82 12.59
C ARG A 250 -5.77 13.92 12.34
N ALA A 251 -4.81 14.08 13.25
CA ALA A 251 -3.89 15.21 13.28
C ALA A 251 -3.09 15.42 11.98
N TRP A 252 -2.70 14.35 11.29
CA TRP A 252 -1.95 14.45 10.03
C TRP A 252 -2.76 15.04 8.88
N TRP A 253 -4.06 14.74 8.84
CA TRP A 253 -4.95 15.19 7.77
C TRP A 253 -5.24 16.68 7.93
N ASP A 254 -5.47 17.12 9.17
CA ASP A 254 -5.80 18.51 9.49
C ASP A 254 -4.56 19.41 9.60
N ASP A 255 -3.34 18.87 9.47
CA ASP A 255 -2.08 19.63 9.53
C ASP A 255 -1.94 20.57 8.29
N PRO A 256 -1.97 21.90 8.47
CA PRO A 256 -1.84 22.85 7.35
C PRO A 256 -0.46 22.83 6.67
N THR A 257 0.56 22.29 7.33
CA THR A 257 1.92 22.16 6.78
C THR A 257 2.23 20.79 6.22
N ALA A 258 1.34 19.80 6.39
CA ALA A 258 1.52 18.41 5.96
C ALA A 258 2.87 17.81 6.40
N SER A 259 3.28 18.14 7.62
CA SER A 259 4.53 17.71 8.25
C SER A 259 4.31 16.63 9.32
N THR A 260 3.06 16.40 9.70
CA THR A 260 2.67 15.41 10.69
C THR A 260 2.52 14.06 10.01
N MET A 261 3.30 13.07 10.46
CA MET A 261 3.20 11.70 9.96
C MET A 261 1.86 11.08 10.38
N PRO A 262 1.19 10.30 9.53
CA PRO A 262 0.05 9.50 9.97
C PRO A 262 0.46 8.51 11.06
N GLU A 263 -0.28 8.52 12.15
CA GLU A 263 -0.11 7.59 13.27
C GLU A 263 -1.40 6.82 13.51
N ILE A 264 -1.28 5.59 13.98
CA ILE A 264 -2.46 4.83 14.41
C ILE A 264 -3.08 5.43 15.68
N ALA A 265 -4.38 5.21 15.86
CA ALA A 265 -5.12 5.61 17.04
C ALA A 265 -4.41 5.12 18.32
N ALA A 266 -4.30 5.99 19.32
CA ALA A 266 -3.63 5.68 20.57
C ALA A 266 -4.24 4.44 21.28
N SER A 267 -5.54 4.19 21.09
CA SER A 267 -6.25 3.02 21.60
C SER A 267 -5.81 1.69 20.99
N GLN A 268 -5.13 1.72 19.84
CA GLN A 268 -4.63 0.53 19.14
C GLN A 268 -3.13 0.31 19.36
N ARG A 269 -2.39 1.29 19.90
CA ARG A 269 -0.96 1.11 20.23
C ARG A 269 -0.78 0.09 21.34
N ASP A 270 0.13 -0.86 21.14
CA ASP A 270 0.42 -1.93 22.11
C ASP A 270 -0.79 -2.77 22.56
N LYS A 271 -1.90 -2.74 21.80
CA LYS A 271 -3.13 -3.47 22.14
C LYS A 271 -2.90 -4.96 22.37
N HIS A 272 -1.95 -5.57 21.66
CA HIS A 272 -1.62 -7.00 21.79
C HIS A 272 -0.37 -7.26 22.63
N ALA A 273 0.18 -6.25 23.33
CA ALA A 273 1.41 -6.40 24.10
C ALA A 273 1.27 -7.38 25.28
N GLN A 274 0.09 -7.41 25.93
CA GLN A 274 -0.17 -8.29 27.08
C GLN A 274 -0.43 -9.75 26.67
N ASP A 275 -0.99 -9.95 25.48
CA ASP A 275 -1.29 -11.29 24.93
C ASP A 275 -0.05 -11.93 24.27
N ALA A 276 1.01 -11.15 24.05
CA ALA A 276 2.22 -11.63 23.41
C ALA A 276 2.99 -12.58 24.33
N LEU A 277 3.01 -13.86 23.95
CA LEU A 277 3.81 -14.86 24.63
C LEU A 277 5.32 -14.56 24.53
N THR A 278 6.04 -14.91 25.59
CA THR A 278 7.50 -14.82 25.60
C THR A 278 8.07 -15.76 24.54
N VAL A 279 8.91 -15.22 23.66
CA VAL A 279 9.65 -16.00 22.68
C VAL A 279 10.57 -16.98 23.44
N PRO A 280 10.46 -18.30 23.21
CA PRO A 280 11.27 -19.28 23.95
C PRO A 280 12.78 -19.01 23.88
N CYS A 281 13.47 -19.04 25.03
CA CYS A 281 14.91 -18.75 25.15
C CYS A 281 15.82 -19.74 24.37
N SER A 282 15.30 -20.91 24.01
CA SER A 282 16.01 -21.96 23.26
C SER A 282 15.99 -21.74 21.75
N ILE A 283 15.36 -20.66 21.25
CA ILE A 283 15.32 -20.33 19.82
C ILE A 283 16.62 -19.58 19.45
N GLY A 284 17.77 -20.25 19.62
CA GLY A 284 19.08 -19.71 19.25
C GLY A 284 19.37 -19.78 17.75
N SER A 285 18.68 -20.67 17.04
CA SER A 285 18.71 -20.76 15.59
C SER A 285 17.50 -21.55 15.14
N TYR A 286 16.43 -20.87 14.76
CA TYR A 286 15.71 -21.43 13.62
C TYR A 286 16.60 -21.32 12.41
N ASN A 287 16.55 -22.37 11.63
CA ASN A 287 17.31 -22.60 10.42
C ASN A 287 16.87 -21.61 9.31
N GLY A 288 16.92 -20.31 9.57
CA GLY A 288 16.37 -19.32 8.65
C GLY A 288 16.03 -17.93 9.21
N THR A 289 15.94 -17.69 10.53
CA THR A 289 15.38 -16.40 11.04
C THR A 289 16.40 -15.26 11.22
N GLY A 290 17.70 -15.57 11.16
CA GLY A 290 18.76 -14.56 11.30
C GLY A 290 18.83 -13.94 12.71
N ALA A 291 19.24 -12.67 12.80
CA ALA A 291 19.34 -11.95 14.05
C ALA A 291 17.95 -11.59 14.61
N VAL A 292 17.81 -11.64 15.94
CA VAL A 292 16.56 -11.31 16.63
C VAL A 292 16.61 -9.85 17.11
N GLY A 293 15.66 -9.05 16.66
CA GLY A 293 15.42 -7.68 17.11
C GLY A 293 14.25 -7.57 18.09
N ARG A 294 14.01 -6.35 18.55
CA ARG A 294 12.97 -6.03 19.53
C ARG A 294 12.10 -4.89 19.00
N PRO A 295 11.09 -5.18 18.16
CA PRO A 295 10.19 -4.14 17.71
C PRO A 295 9.54 -3.44 18.90
N PRO A 296 9.40 -2.11 18.85
CA PRO A 296 9.10 -1.28 20.01
C PRO A 296 7.66 -1.44 20.50
N ARG A 297 6.73 -1.86 19.62
CA ARG A 297 5.31 -2.01 19.95
C ARG A 297 4.71 -3.29 19.40
N LYS A 298 3.54 -3.65 19.92
CA LYS A 298 2.66 -4.74 19.42
C LYS A 298 1.26 -4.20 19.19
N ASP A 299 1.12 -3.47 18.10
CA ASP A 299 -0.07 -2.71 17.77
C ASP A 299 -1.23 -3.62 17.35
N GLY A 300 -2.42 -3.13 17.62
CA GLY A 300 -3.68 -3.78 17.30
C GLY A 300 -4.14 -3.52 15.87
N TRP A 301 -5.00 -4.42 15.43
CA TRP A 301 -5.70 -4.35 14.16
C TRP A 301 -7.13 -4.86 14.31
N THR A 302 -7.95 -4.71 13.28
CA THR A 302 -9.33 -5.23 13.20
C THR A 302 -9.58 -5.82 11.81
#